data_AF-A0A3D1UGD3-F1
#
_entry.id   AF-A0A3D1UGD3-F1
#
_cell.length_a   1.000
_cell.length_b   1.000
_cell.length_c   1.000
_cell.angle_alpha   90.00
_cell.angle_beta   90.00
_cell.angle_gamma   90.00
#
_symmetry.space_group_name_H-M   'P 1'
#
loop_
_entity.id
_entity.type
_entity.pdbx_description
1 polymer ?
#
loop_
_entity_poly.entity_id
_entity_poly.type
_entity_poly.pdbx_seq_one_letter_code
_entity_poly.pdbx_strand_id
1 'polypeptide(L)'
;MRGKFITFEGGEGCGKTTQIALLADALRAEGIEVRTTREPGGTQLGERIRGILKEVSAEPLCDRSELLLFLAARAQLVQNVIAPALARGVWVVSDRFCDSTYAYQGYGRGLPLEAIRQADGFARAGLLPDKTFLLCADPAACRHRMLERESRTQTTADRIEQAGNAFHARLREGFAALAAADPGRIQPIDANGTVEEVQERIWKALKPLI
;
A
#
# COMPACT_ATOMS: atom_id res chain seq x y z
N MET A 1 -25.24 6.02 -1.01
CA MET A 1 -24.02 6.85 -1.13
C MET A 1 -22.89 5.97 -1.67
N ARG A 2 -21.90 6.54 -2.36
CA ARG A 2 -20.70 5.78 -2.78
C ARG A 2 -19.87 5.41 -1.55
N GLY A 3 -19.30 4.20 -1.53
CA GLY A 3 -18.40 3.76 -0.47
C GLY A 3 -17.09 4.54 -0.47
N LYS A 4 -16.32 4.44 0.62
CA LYS A 4 -15.00 5.09 0.74
C LYS A 4 -13.87 4.13 0.40
N PHE A 5 -12.84 4.66 -0.24
CA PHE A 5 -11.61 3.93 -0.54
C PHE A 5 -10.47 4.40 0.37
N ILE A 6 -10.03 3.51 1.26
CA ILE A 6 -8.98 3.77 2.23
C ILE A 6 -7.76 2.91 1.87
N THR A 7 -6.56 3.49 1.89
CA THR A 7 -5.32 2.76 1.60
C THR A 7 -4.33 2.89 2.73
N PHE A 8 -3.56 1.82 2.98
CA PHE A 8 -2.46 1.82 3.94
C PHE A 8 -1.14 1.76 3.21
N GLU A 9 -0.25 2.67 3.55
CA GLU A 9 1.07 2.83 2.95
C GLU A 9 2.17 2.82 4.01
N GLY A 10 3.41 2.63 3.57
CA GLY A 10 4.58 2.57 4.44
C GLY A 10 5.54 1.44 4.10
N GLY A 11 6.67 1.42 4.82
CA GLY A 11 7.72 0.41 4.69
C GLY A 11 7.23 -1.00 5.06
N GLU A 12 8.07 -2.01 4.81
CA GLU A 12 7.83 -3.34 5.38
C GLU A 12 8.00 -3.32 6.90
N GLY A 13 7.28 -4.19 7.61
CA GLY A 13 7.33 -4.27 9.08
C GLY A 13 6.66 -3.12 9.86
N CYS A 14 6.04 -2.14 9.19
CA CYS A 14 5.37 -1.02 9.87
C CYS A 14 3.96 -1.33 10.42
N GLY A 15 3.45 -2.56 10.25
CA GLY A 15 2.19 -3.01 10.86
C GLY A 15 0.92 -2.89 10.01
N LYS A 16 1.03 -2.61 8.69
CA LYS A 16 -0.13 -2.44 7.77
C LYS A 16 -1.16 -3.56 7.89
N THR A 17 -0.73 -4.81 7.74
CA THR A 17 -1.65 -5.97 7.73
C THR A 17 -2.48 -6.06 9.00
N THR A 18 -1.85 -5.84 10.18
CA THR A 18 -2.54 -5.82 11.46
C THR A 18 -3.56 -4.68 11.53
N GLN A 19 -3.14 -3.46 11.16
CA GLN A 19 -3.99 -2.29 11.26
C GLN A 19 -5.16 -2.29 10.26
N ILE A 20 -4.96 -2.88 9.08
CA ILE A 20 -6.04 -3.09 8.09
C ILE A 20 -7.12 -4.02 8.66
N ALA A 21 -6.73 -5.13 9.29
CA ALA A 21 -7.67 -6.07 9.89
C ALA A 21 -8.49 -5.39 11.00
N LEU A 22 -7.81 -4.72 11.93
CA LEU A 22 -8.45 -3.99 13.03
C LEU A 22 -9.38 -2.88 12.55
N LEU A 23 -8.98 -2.12 11.52
CA LEU A 23 -9.83 -1.08 10.97
C LEU A 23 -11.07 -1.67 10.29
N ALA A 24 -10.91 -2.75 9.53
CA ALA A 24 -12.03 -3.41 8.87
C ALA A 24 -13.05 -3.94 9.89
N ASP A 25 -12.59 -4.51 11.00
CA ASP A 25 -13.48 -5.01 12.05
C ASP A 25 -14.17 -3.87 12.81
N ALA A 26 -13.45 -2.78 13.12
CA ALA A 26 -14.05 -1.60 13.74
C ALA A 26 -15.13 -0.95 12.85
N LEU A 27 -14.88 -0.82 11.55
CA LEU A 27 -15.87 -0.31 10.60
C LEU A 27 -17.11 -1.22 10.49
N ARG A 28 -16.93 -2.54 10.50
CA ARG A 28 -18.05 -3.51 10.51
C ARG A 28 -18.88 -3.39 11.78
N ALA A 29 -18.24 -3.12 12.93
CA ALA A 29 -18.95 -2.88 14.19
C ALA A 29 -19.81 -1.62 14.15
N GLU A 30 -19.42 -0.61 13.35
CA GLU A 30 -20.24 0.58 13.05
C GLU A 30 -21.31 0.35 11.97
N GLY A 31 -21.53 -0.91 11.54
CA GLY A 31 -22.52 -1.26 10.53
C GLY A 31 -22.11 -0.94 9.09
N ILE A 32 -20.83 -0.63 8.84
CA ILE A 32 -20.32 -0.33 7.50
C ILE A 32 -19.85 -1.63 6.83
N GLU A 33 -20.35 -1.91 5.63
CA GLU A 33 -19.85 -3.04 4.83
C GLU A 33 -18.43 -2.73 4.33
N VAL A 34 -17.47 -3.62 4.64
CA VAL A 34 -16.05 -3.43 4.29
C VAL A 34 -15.48 -4.63 3.54
N ARG A 35 -14.82 -4.33 2.42
CA ARG A 35 -13.97 -5.26 1.67
C ARG A 35 -12.50 -4.88 1.84
N THR A 36 -11.66 -5.84 2.24
CA THR A 36 -10.21 -5.68 2.25
C THR A 36 -9.59 -6.17 0.94
N THR A 37 -8.48 -5.55 0.52
CA THR A 37 -7.68 -5.97 -0.65
C THR A 37 -6.20 -5.62 -0.46
N ARG A 38 -5.34 -5.99 -1.41
CA ARG A 38 -3.92 -5.65 -1.42
C ARG A 38 -3.38 -5.46 -2.84
N GLU A 39 -2.31 -4.68 -2.97
CA GLU A 39 -1.54 -4.58 -4.20
C GLU A 39 -0.05 -4.94 -4.00
N PRO A 40 0.59 -5.56 -5.01
CA PRO A 40 -0.01 -6.16 -6.20
C PRO A 40 -0.75 -7.45 -5.78
N GLY A 41 -1.94 -7.70 -6.34
CA GLY A 41 -2.79 -8.82 -5.94
C GLY A 41 -4.29 -8.53 -6.02
N GLY A 42 -5.08 -9.29 -5.26
CA GLY A 42 -6.52 -9.08 -5.06
C GLY A 42 -7.43 -9.53 -6.21
N THR A 43 -6.85 -10.03 -7.31
CA THR A 43 -7.54 -10.71 -8.42
C THR A 43 -6.72 -11.89 -8.89
N GLN A 44 -7.31 -12.86 -9.62
CA GLN A 44 -6.56 -14.02 -10.13
C GLN A 44 -5.36 -13.60 -11.00
N LEU A 45 -5.55 -12.63 -11.91
CA LEU A 45 -4.45 -12.08 -12.70
C LEU A 45 -3.45 -11.31 -11.82
N GLY A 46 -3.94 -10.47 -10.89
CA GLY A 46 -3.09 -9.72 -9.98
C GLY A 46 -2.18 -10.61 -9.13
N GLU A 47 -2.67 -11.76 -8.67
CA GLU A 47 -1.86 -12.74 -7.92
C GLU A 47 -0.81 -13.42 -8.81
N ARG A 48 -1.12 -13.70 -10.08
CA ARG A 48 -0.11 -14.22 -11.05
C ARG A 48 0.99 -13.18 -11.31
N ILE A 49 0.61 -11.92 -11.51
CA ILE A 49 1.56 -10.82 -11.68
C ILE A 49 2.40 -10.63 -10.41
N ARG A 50 1.80 -10.73 -9.22
CA ARG A 50 2.52 -10.69 -7.95
C ARG A 50 3.58 -11.80 -7.89
N GLY A 51 3.28 -13.00 -8.37
CA GLY A 51 4.26 -14.08 -8.50
C GLY A 51 5.50 -13.64 -9.27
N ILE A 52 5.30 -13.10 -10.47
CA ILE A 52 6.37 -12.60 -11.34
C ILE A 52 7.18 -11.48 -10.66
N LEU A 53 6.51 -10.53 -10.00
CA LEU A 53 7.17 -9.38 -9.35
C LEU A 53 8.07 -9.79 -8.18
N LYS A 54 7.71 -10.88 -7.48
CA LYS A 54 8.43 -11.42 -6.33
C LYS A 54 9.52 -12.41 -6.69
N GLU A 55 9.46 -12.99 -7.89
CA GLU A 55 10.39 -14.02 -8.33
C GLU A 55 11.83 -13.48 -8.43
N VAL A 56 12.77 -14.24 -7.88
CA VAL A 56 14.21 -14.01 -8.08
C VAL A 56 14.61 -14.85 -9.30
N SER A 57 14.80 -14.18 -10.43
CA SER A 57 15.12 -14.79 -11.72
C SER A 57 16.55 -14.45 -12.17
N ALA A 58 17.13 -15.31 -13.00
CA ALA A 58 18.39 -15.04 -13.70
C ALA A 58 18.26 -13.87 -14.71
N GLU A 59 17.05 -13.62 -15.21
CA GLU A 59 16.70 -12.44 -16.00
C GLU A 59 15.87 -11.48 -15.13
N PRO A 60 16.50 -10.52 -14.45
CA PRO A 60 15.76 -9.57 -13.61
C PRO A 60 14.93 -8.61 -14.46
N LEU A 61 13.74 -8.27 -13.98
CA LEU A 61 12.92 -7.21 -14.57
C LEU A 61 13.68 -5.89 -14.60
N CYS A 62 13.67 -5.21 -15.74
CA CYS A 62 14.04 -3.79 -15.79
C CYS A 62 12.95 -2.95 -15.10
N ASP A 63 13.32 -1.75 -14.63
CA ASP A 63 12.43 -0.90 -13.81
C ASP A 63 11.12 -0.54 -14.51
N ARG A 64 11.13 -0.38 -15.84
CA ARG A 64 9.91 -0.10 -16.62
C ARG A 64 8.98 -1.30 -16.67
N SER A 65 9.51 -2.51 -16.85
CA SER A 65 8.71 -3.74 -16.82
C SER A 65 8.12 -3.98 -15.43
N GLU A 66 8.90 -3.74 -14.36
CA GLU A 66 8.41 -3.77 -12.97
C GLU A 66 7.22 -2.81 -12.79
N LEU A 67 7.38 -1.54 -13.20
CA LEU A 67 6.31 -0.54 -13.15
C LEU A 67 5.06 -1.01 -13.91
N LEU A 68 5.20 -1.41 -15.17
CA LEU A 68 4.06 -1.78 -16.02
C LEU A 68 3.31 -3.00 -15.48
N LEU A 69 4.00 -3.95 -14.85
CA LEU A 69 3.37 -5.09 -14.18
C LEU A 69 2.56 -4.64 -12.96
N PHE A 70 3.09 -3.75 -12.10
CA PHE A 70 2.30 -3.17 -11.01
C PHE A 70 1.04 -2.48 -11.53
N LEU A 71 1.16 -1.69 -12.61
CA LEU A 71 0.03 -0.98 -13.21
C LEU A 71 -1.00 -1.93 -13.84
N ALA A 72 -0.56 -3.02 -14.48
CA ALA A 72 -1.44 -4.04 -15.03
C ALA A 72 -2.26 -4.74 -13.92
N ALA A 73 -1.61 -5.09 -12.80
CA ALA A 73 -2.28 -5.67 -11.65
C ALA A 73 -3.31 -4.69 -11.04
N ARG A 74 -2.94 -3.41 -10.91
CA ARG A 74 -3.82 -2.34 -10.41
C ARG A 74 -5.04 -2.15 -11.29
N ALA A 75 -4.86 -2.06 -12.61
CA ALA A 75 -5.97 -1.87 -13.55
C ALA A 75 -7.01 -2.98 -13.41
N GLN A 76 -6.55 -4.24 -13.31
CA GLN A 76 -7.44 -5.37 -13.09
C GLN A 76 -8.18 -5.28 -11.74
N LEU A 77 -7.48 -4.90 -10.68
CA LEU A 77 -8.05 -4.80 -9.34
C LEU A 77 -9.09 -3.67 -9.26
N VAL A 78 -8.78 -2.50 -9.82
CA VAL A 78 -9.69 -1.36 -9.85
C VAL A 78 -10.97 -1.71 -10.59
N GLN A 79 -10.85 -2.25 -11.80
CA GLN A 79 -11.99 -2.58 -12.66
C GLN A 79 -12.92 -3.64 -12.03
N ASN A 80 -12.34 -4.71 -11.47
CA ASN A 80 -13.13 -5.88 -11.07
C ASN A 80 -13.53 -5.89 -9.59
N VAL A 81 -12.81 -5.16 -8.75
CA VAL A 81 -12.97 -5.25 -7.29
C VAL A 81 -13.30 -3.90 -6.70
N ILE A 82 -12.42 -2.91 -6.87
CA ILE A 82 -12.53 -1.66 -6.10
C ILE A 82 -13.70 -0.83 -6.61
N ALA A 83 -13.72 -0.47 -7.89
CA ALA A 83 -14.77 0.39 -8.44
C ALA A 83 -16.19 -0.21 -8.27
N PRO A 84 -16.44 -1.51 -8.55
CA PRO A 84 -17.74 -2.11 -8.31
C PRO A 84 -18.16 -2.13 -6.84
N ALA A 85 -17.22 -2.34 -5.90
CA ALA A 85 -17.53 -2.30 -4.47
C ALA A 85 -17.94 -0.90 -4.03
N LEU A 86 -17.16 0.11 -4.40
CA LEU A 86 -17.45 1.51 -4.06
C LEU A 86 -18.79 1.97 -4.65
N ALA A 87 -19.12 1.55 -5.87
CA ALA A 87 -20.40 1.87 -6.51
C ALA A 87 -21.62 1.33 -5.73
N ARG A 88 -21.46 0.21 -5.01
CA ARG A 88 -22.51 -0.37 -4.16
C ARG A 88 -22.58 0.23 -2.75
N GLY A 89 -21.71 1.18 -2.40
CA GLY A 89 -21.63 1.73 -1.06
C GLY A 89 -20.65 0.98 -0.13
N VAL A 90 -20.02 -0.09 -0.60
CA VAL A 90 -19.06 -0.89 0.19
C VAL A 90 -17.76 -0.12 0.32
N TRP A 91 -17.26 0.01 1.54
CA TRP A 91 -15.95 0.60 1.80
C TRP A 91 -14.85 -0.39 1.43
N VAL A 92 -13.78 0.10 0.83
CA VAL A 92 -12.63 -0.71 0.44
C VAL A 92 -11.41 -0.27 1.23
N VAL A 93 -10.74 -1.20 1.90
CA VAL A 93 -9.49 -0.96 2.62
C VAL A 93 -8.37 -1.75 1.93
N SER A 94 -7.36 -1.09 1.37
CA SER A 94 -6.27 -1.75 0.62
C SER A 94 -4.92 -1.65 1.33
N ASP A 95 -4.18 -2.75 1.36
CA ASP A 95 -2.73 -2.75 1.61
C ASP A 95 -2.01 -2.31 0.34
N ARG A 96 -1.45 -1.09 0.35
CA ARG A 96 -0.83 -0.40 -0.78
C ARG A 96 -1.79 -0.01 -1.91
N PHE A 97 -1.41 1.04 -2.65
CA PHE A 97 -2.01 1.48 -3.90
C PHE A 97 -1.01 2.34 -4.71
N CYS A 98 -1.47 3.43 -5.36
CA CYS A 98 -0.65 4.29 -6.21
C CYS A 98 0.53 4.96 -5.49
N ASP A 99 0.37 5.32 -4.22
CA ASP A 99 1.42 6.02 -3.46
C ASP A 99 2.65 5.11 -3.27
N SER A 100 2.47 3.80 -3.07
CA SER A 100 3.55 2.80 -3.16
C SER A 100 4.26 2.84 -4.51
N THR A 101 3.54 2.92 -5.63
CA THR A 101 4.20 2.99 -6.94
C THR A 101 5.04 4.25 -7.09
N TYR A 102 4.56 5.40 -6.64
CA TYR A 102 5.34 6.63 -6.69
C TYR A 102 6.60 6.55 -5.81
N ALA A 103 6.48 6.02 -4.60
CA ALA A 103 7.61 5.86 -3.69
C ALA A 103 8.65 4.87 -4.25
N TYR A 104 8.22 3.67 -4.66
CA TYR A 104 9.14 2.61 -5.09
C TYR A 104 9.71 2.85 -6.48
N GLN A 105 8.88 3.11 -7.48
CA GLN A 105 9.35 3.26 -8.86
C GLN A 105 9.88 4.68 -9.12
N GLY A 106 9.29 5.70 -8.50
CA GLY A 106 9.76 7.08 -8.65
C GLY A 106 11.01 7.35 -7.82
N TYR A 107 10.88 7.38 -6.50
CA TYR A 107 12.00 7.71 -5.61
C TYR A 107 13.00 6.56 -5.45
N GLY A 108 12.52 5.32 -5.33
CA GLY A 108 13.37 4.15 -5.16
C GLY A 108 14.22 3.85 -6.41
N ARG A 109 13.56 3.66 -7.56
CA ARG A 109 14.20 3.33 -8.85
C ARG A 109 14.66 4.54 -9.67
N GLY A 110 14.19 5.75 -9.37
CA GLY A 110 14.59 6.96 -10.09
C GLY A 110 13.84 7.16 -11.42
N LEU A 111 12.71 6.49 -11.64
CA LEU A 111 11.90 6.74 -12.84
C LEU A 111 11.21 8.11 -12.75
N PRO A 112 11.00 8.82 -13.89
CA PRO A 112 10.36 10.14 -13.86
C PRO A 112 8.95 10.08 -13.26
N LEU A 113 8.72 10.81 -12.16
CA LEU A 113 7.44 10.80 -11.45
C LEU A 113 6.25 11.20 -12.33
N GLU A 114 6.44 12.14 -13.23
CA GLU A 114 5.37 12.58 -14.15
C GLU A 114 4.92 11.45 -15.08
N ALA A 115 5.87 10.70 -15.65
CA ALA A 115 5.55 9.54 -16.49
C ALA A 115 4.83 8.45 -15.69
N ILE A 116 5.23 8.21 -14.43
CA ILE A 116 4.54 7.27 -13.55
C ILE A 116 3.10 7.74 -13.27
N ARG A 117 2.89 9.02 -12.96
CA ARG A 117 1.57 9.59 -12.67
C ARG A 117 0.62 9.47 -13.85
N GLN A 118 1.10 9.71 -15.07
CA GLN A 118 0.30 9.55 -16.29
C GLN A 118 -0.11 8.08 -16.51
N ALA A 119 0.85 7.16 -16.42
CA ALA A 119 0.58 5.73 -16.60
C ALA A 119 -0.33 5.17 -15.51
N ASP A 120 -0.10 5.56 -14.26
CA ASP A 120 -0.94 5.19 -13.12
C ASP A 120 -2.36 5.75 -13.23
N GLY A 121 -2.51 7.02 -13.63
CA GLY A 121 -3.80 7.66 -13.87
C GLY A 121 -4.66 6.91 -14.87
N PHE A 122 -4.04 6.42 -15.96
CA PHE A 122 -4.69 5.53 -16.92
C PHE A 122 -5.08 4.19 -16.28
N ALA A 123 -4.14 3.52 -15.59
CA ALA A 123 -4.37 2.21 -14.98
C ALA A 123 -5.51 2.22 -13.94
N ARG A 124 -5.62 3.28 -13.13
CA ARG A 124 -6.66 3.40 -12.10
C ARG A 124 -7.94 4.08 -12.59
N ALA A 125 -8.06 4.40 -13.88
CA ALA A 125 -9.22 5.09 -14.46
C ALA A 125 -9.63 6.35 -13.65
N GLY A 126 -8.64 7.12 -13.19
CA GLY A 126 -8.88 8.33 -12.38
C GLY A 126 -9.26 8.09 -10.90
N LEU A 127 -9.46 6.85 -10.44
CA LEU A 127 -9.78 6.54 -9.05
C LEU A 127 -8.62 6.91 -8.10
N LEU A 128 -8.90 7.71 -7.07
CA LEU A 128 -8.00 7.97 -5.95
C LEU A 128 -8.60 7.46 -4.64
N PRO A 129 -7.77 7.13 -3.64
CA PRO A 129 -8.24 6.91 -2.27
C PRO A 129 -8.90 8.17 -1.71
N ASP A 130 -9.98 8.00 -0.95
CA ASP A 130 -10.54 9.06 -0.10
C ASP A 130 -9.59 9.38 1.06
N LYS A 131 -8.84 8.38 1.54
CA LYS A 131 -7.80 8.55 2.57
C LYS A 131 -6.68 7.54 2.42
N THR A 132 -5.44 8.00 2.63
CA THR A 132 -4.26 7.14 2.74
C THR A 132 -3.68 7.29 4.15
N PHE A 133 -3.53 6.20 4.89
CA PHE A 133 -2.76 6.17 6.13
C PHE A 133 -1.32 5.74 5.84
N LEU A 134 -0.37 6.67 5.98
CA LEU A 134 1.05 6.37 5.85
C LEU A 134 1.61 6.01 7.21
N LEU A 135 1.87 4.73 7.45
CA LEU A 135 2.41 4.23 8.72
C LEU A 135 3.92 4.50 8.82
N CYS A 136 4.30 5.34 9.76
CA CYS A 136 5.67 5.75 10.03
C CYS A 136 6.16 5.08 11.32
N ALA A 137 7.07 4.11 11.21
CA ALA A 137 7.68 3.42 12.35
C ALA A 137 9.20 3.52 12.27
N ASP A 138 9.86 3.34 13.42
CA ASP A 138 11.32 3.29 13.50
C ASP A 138 11.90 2.20 12.56
N PRO A 139 12.90 2.51 11.71
CA PRO A 139 13.46 1.53 10.78
C PRO A 139 14.07 0.28 11.45
N ALA A 140 14.66 0.41 12.64
CA ALA A 140 15.19 -0.72 13.39
C ALA A 140 14.05 -1.59 13.94
N ALA A 141 12.98 -0.98 14.45
CA ALA A 141 11.78 -1.71 14.87
C ALA A 141 11.11 -2.45 13.71
N CYS A 142 10.98 -1.80 12.54
CA CYS A 142 10.49 -2.45 11.32
C CYS A 142 11.35 -3.66 10.93
N ARG A 143 12.68 -3.50 10.93
CA ARG A 143 13.61 -4.59 10.61
C ARG A 143 13.49 -5.75 11.60
N HIS A 144 13.37 -5.48 12.89
CA HIS A 144 13.18 -6.52 13.90
C HIS A 144 11.91 -7.33 13.62
N ARG A 145 10.78 -6.65 13.39
CA ARG A 145 9.50 -7.30 13.07
C ARG A 145 9.56 -8.13 11.78
N MET A 146 10.31 -7.68 10.78
CA MET A 146 10.52 -8.43 9.54
C MET A 146 11.30 -9.72 9.80
N LEU A 147 12.41 -9.66 10.54
CA LEU A 147 13.22 -10.83 10.88
C LEU A 147 12.43 -11.86 11.70
N GLU A 148 11.63 -11.40 12.66
CA GLU A 148 10.73 -12.28 13.42
C GLU A 148 9.71 -12.97 12.53
N ARG A 149 9.14 -12.24 11.56
CA ARG A 149 8.19 -12.81 10.59
C ARG A 149 8.87 -13.85 9.72
N GLU A 150 10.00 -13.52 9.11
CA GLU A 150 10.78 -14.43 8.25
C GLU A 150 11.13 -15.73 8.97
N SER A 151 11.57 -15.63 10.23
CA SER A 151 11.85 -16.78 11.08
C SER A 151 10.62 -17.66 11.32
N ARG A 152 9.46 -17.04 11.57
CA ARG A 152 8.19 -17.77 11.80
C ARG A 152 7.61 -18.39 10.53
N THR A 153 7.73 -17.71 9.39
CA THR A 153 7.11 -18.14 8.13
C THR A 153 8.04 -18.95 7.23
N GLN A 154 9.31 -19.13 7.62
CA GLN A 154 10.36 -19.76 6.81
C GLN A 154 10.44 -19.16 5.39
N THR A 155 10.20 -17.85 5.29
CA THR A 155 10.23 -17.12 4.02
C THR A 155 11.53 -16.33 3.92
N THR A 156 12.11 -16.28 2.72
CA THR A 156 13.23 -15.40 2.41
C THR A 156 12.75 -14.03 1.94
N ALA A 157 13.59 -13.02 2.15
CA ALA A 157 13.36 -11.66 1.65
C ALA A 157 13.17 -11.68 0.13
N ASP A 158 12.10 -11.03 -0.34
CA ASP A 158 11.84 -10.92 -1.78
C ASP A 158 12.78 -9.94 -2.50
N ARG A 159 12.71 -9.88 -3.83
CA ARG A 159 13.58 -9.03 -4.67
C ARG A 159 13.56 -7.55 -4.27
N ILE A 160 12.44 -7.05 -3.74
CA ILE A 160 12.29 -5.65 -3.32
C ILE A 160 12.86 -5.46 -1.90
N GLU A 161 12.65 -6.43 -1.02
CA GLU A 161 13.18 -6.45 0.35
C GLU A 161 14.72 -6.59 0.38
N GLN A 162 15.31 -7.16 -0.66
CA GLN A 162 16.77 -7.24 -0.83
C GLN A 162 17.41 -5.90 -1.26
N ALA A 163 16.62 -4.86 -1.53
CA ALA A 163 17.15 -3.57 -1.90
C ALA A 163 17.94 -2.93 -0.73
N GLY A 164 19.12 -2.38 -1.01
CA GLY A 164 20.02 -1.87 0.03
C GLY A 164 19.46 -0.68 0.83
N ASN A 165 20.12 -0.35 1.94
CA ASN A 165 19.70 0.74 2.85
C ASN A 165 19.46 2.09 2.15
N ALA A 166 20.23 2.42 1.10
CA ALA A 166 20.05 3.64 0.32
C ALA A 166 18.71 3.67 -0.44
N PHE A 167 18.23 2.52 -0.92
CA PHE A 167 16.91 2.42 -1.54
C PHE A 167 15.81 2.71 -0.51
N HIS A 168 15.87 2.08 0.66
CA HIS A 168 14.91 2.31 1.74
C HIS A 168 14.92 3.75 2.27
N ALA A 169 16.07 4.43 2.27
CA ALA A 169 16.15 5.85 2.60
C ALA A 169 15.36 6.69 1.59
N ARG A 170 15.58 6.48 0.29
CA ARG A 170 14.82 7.16 -0.77
C ARG A 170 13.33 6.87 -0.72
N LEU A 171 12.93 5.64 -0.35
CA LEU A 171 11.51 5.31 -0.15
C LEU A 171 10.87 6.16 0.95
N ARG A 172 11.55 6.30 2.09
CA ARG A 172 11.04 7.12 3.21
C ARG A 172 10.92 8.58 2.82
N GLU A 173 11.94 9.13 2.15
CA GLU A 173 11.91 10.49 1.59
C GLU A 173 10.74 10.65 0.61
N GLY A 174 10.55 9.67 -0.28
CA GLY A 174 9.45 9.67 -1.24
C GLY A 174 8.08 9.67 -0.59
N PHE A 175 7.85 8.81 0.40
CA PHE A 175 6.60 8.81 1.15
C PHE A 175 6.36 10.12 1.92
N ALA A 176 7.40 10.69 2.53
CA ALA A 176 7.29 11.99 3.21
C ALA A 176 6.94 13.11 2.24
N ALA A 177 7.57 13.15 1.05
CA ALA A 177 7.28 14.12 0.01
C ALA A 177 5.85 13.98 -0.55
N LEU A 178 5.38 12.74 -0.74
CA LEU A 178 3.99 12.48 -1.16
C LEU A 178 2.99 12.97 -0.10
N ALA A 179 3.23 12.67 1.17
CA ALA A 179 2.36 13.12 2.26
C ALA A 179 2.32 14.65 2.38
N ALA A 180 3.46 15.32 2.21
CA ALA A 180 3.53 16.78 2.21
C ALA A 180 2.80 17.43 1.01
N ALA A 181 2.80 16.75 -0.14
CA ALA A 181 2.15 17.26 -1.35
C ALA A 181 0.62 17.09 -1.34
N ASP A 182 0.08 16.18 -0.53
CA ASP A 182 -1.36 15.92 -0.44
C ASP A 182 -1.80 15.61 1.01
N PRO A 183 -1.68 16.59 1.93
CA PRO A 183 -1.93 16.37 3.36
C PRO A 183 -3.41 16.14 3.69
N GLY A 184 -4.32 16.49 2.78
CA GLY A 184 -5.75 16.20 2.92
C GLY A 184 -6.03 14.69 2.77
N ARG A 185 -5.46 14.07 1.74
CA ARG A 185 -5.64 12.65 1.43
C ARG A 185 -4.67 11.75 2.19
N ILE A 186 -3.38 12.08 2.21
CA ILE A 186 -2.33 11.26 2.83
C ILE A 186 -2.03 11.76 4.23
N GLN A 187 -2.36 10.94 5.22
CA GLN A 187 -2.12 11.24 6.62
C GLN A 187 -1.03 10.33 7.19
N PRO A 188 0.13 10.91 7.57
CA PRO A 188 1.12 10.20 8.37
C PRO A 188 0.53 9.78 9.72
N ILE A 189 0.79 8.54 10.11
CA ILE A 189 0.43 7.97 11.40
C ILE A 189 1.71 7.48 12.06
N ASP A 190 1.97 7.91 13.29
CA ASP A 190 3.01 7.33 14.12
C ASP A 190 2.63 5.87 14.47
N ALA A 191 3.39 4.94 13.89
CA ALA A 191 3.23 3.50 14.02
C ALA A 191 4.19 2.87 15.05
N ASN A 192 4.77 3.71 15.93
CA ASN A 192 5.46 3.28 17.13
C ASN A 192 4.47 3.08 18.30
N GLY A 193 4.83 2.25 19.28
CA GLY A 193 3.95 1.88 20.40
C GLY A 193 3.24 0.55 20.20
N THR A 194 2.19 0.30 20.99
CA THR A 194 1.40 -0.95 20.92
C THR A 194 0.48 -0.96 19.70
N VAL A 195 -0.06 -2.13 19.37
CA VAL A 195 -1.01 -2.29 18.26
C VAL A 195 -2.27 -1.45 18.50
N GLU A 196 -2.73 -1.40 19.73
CA GLU A 196 -3.93 -0.70 20.19
C GLU A 196 -3.73 0.82 20.12
N GLU A 197 -2.58 1.33 20.56
CA GLU A 197 -2.26 2.77 20.46
C GLU A 197 -2.24 3.25 19.01
N VAL A 198 -1.66 2.45 18.11
CA VAL A 198 -1.62 2.77 16.68
C VAL A 198 -3.03 2.70 16.07
N GLN A 199 -3.84 1.70 16.48
CA GLN A 199 -5.23 1.57 16.04
C GLN A 199 -6.07 2.78 16.47
N GLU A 200 -5.91 3.26 17.70
CA GLU A 200 -6.62 4.43 18.21
C GLU A 200 -6.30 5.69 17.39
N ARG A 201 -5.02 5.89 17.04
CA ARG A 201 -4.58 7.01 16.18
C ARG A 201 -5.22 6.94 14.79
N ILE A 202 -5.26 5.75 14.19
CA ILE A 202 -5.90 5.51 12.90
C ILE A 202 -7.40 5.79 12.99
N TRP A 203 -8.07 5.27 14.02
CA TRP A 203 -9.50 5.44 14.21
C TRP A 203 -9.88 6.92 14.38
N LYS A 204 -9.14 7.65 15.22
CA LYS A 204 -9.29 9.10 15.39
C LYS A 204 -9.12 9.86 14.08
N ALA A 205 -8.15 9.45 13.25
CA ALA A 205 -7.91 10.04 11.94
C ALA A 205 -8.99 9.72 10.90
N LEU A 206 -9.64 8.55 11.01
CA LEU A 206 -10.71 8.13 10.10
C LEU A 206 -12.06 8.76 10.45
N LYS A 207 -12.32 9.04 11.73
CA LYS A 207 -13.62 9.49 12.25
C LYS A 207 -14.30 10.63 11.45
N PRO A 208 -13.60 11.63 10.88
CA PRO A 208 -14.24 12.65 10.05
C PRO A 208 -14.88 12.15 8.74
N LEU A 209 -14.62 10.90 8.33
CA LEU A 209 -15.13 10.29 7.10
C LEU A 209 -16.35 9.38 7.33
N ILE A 210 -16.66 9.05 8.58
CA ILE A 210 -17.80 8.24 9.02
C ILE A 210 -18.97 9.19 9.30
#